data_AF-A0A3C1SM59-F1
#
_entry.id   AF-A0A3C1SM59-F1
#
_cell.length_a   1.000
_cell.length_b   1.000
_cell.length_c   1.000
_cell.angle_alpha   90.00
_cell.angle_beta   90.00
_cell.angle_gamma   90.00
#
_symmetry.space_group_name_H-M   'P 1'
#
loop_
_entity.id
_entity.type
_entity.pdbx_description
1 polymer ?
#
loop_
_entity_poly.entity_id
_entity_poly.type
_entity_poly.pdbx_seq_one_letter_code
_entity_poly.pdbx_strand_id
1 'polypeptide(L)'
;MNIEQIRVPIADDLHAVDALIRRQLHSDVALINQLAGYIIDGGGKRLRPVTVLLAARACGYGGRQHIDAAAIVEFIHTATLLHDDVVDESSLRR
;
A
#
# COMPACT_ATOMS: atom_id res chain seq x y z
N MET A 1 -9.58 5.02 21.62
CA MET A 1 -8.79 5.29 20.41
C MET A 1 -9.55 4.70 19.23
N ASN A 2 -10.11 5.53 18.35
CA ASN A 2 -10.81 5.09 17.14
C ASN A 2 -9.85 5.07 15.93
N ILE A 3 -10.29 4.52 14.79
CA ILE A 3 -9.40 4.32 13.62
C ILE A 3 -8.87 5.64 13.04
N GLU A 4 -9.66 6.70 13.07
CA GLU A 4 -9.23 8.03 12.62
C GLU A 4 -8.11 8.56 13.52
N GLN A 5 -8.26 8.43 14.84
CA GLN A 5 -7.23 8.83 15.81
C GLN A 5 -5.92 8.05 15.65
N ILE A 6 -5.98 6.79 15.20
CA ILE A 6 -4.78 5.97 14.92
C ILE A 6 -4.01 6.50 13.70
N ARG A 7 -4.72 7.05 12.71
CA ARG A 7 -4.12 7.51 11.45
C ARG A 7 -3.50 8.90 11.52
N VAL A 8 -4.04 9.78 12.36
CA VAL A 8 -3.51 11.15 12.57
C VAL A 8 -1.98 11.22 12.71
N PRO A 9 -1.31 10.44 13.59
CA PRO A 9 0.14 10.56 13.78
C PRO A 9 1.00 10.13 12.57
N ILE A 10 0.41 9.46 11.58
CA ILE A 10 1.10 8.94 10.39
C ILE A 10 0.49 9.47 9.09
N ALA A 11 -0.35 10.51 9.14
CA ALA A 11 -1.09 10.98 7.96
C ALA A 11 -0.15 11.39 6.81
N ASP A 12 0.91 12.16 7.12
CA ASP A 12 1.89 12.60 6.13
C ASP A 12 2.71 11.42 5.57
N ASP A 13 3.07 10.46 6.43
CA ASP A 13 3.77 9.25 6.01
C ASP A 13 2.88 8.41 5.08
N LEU A 14 1.59 8.31 5.37
CA LEU A 14 0.63 7.56 4.57
C LEU A 14 0.46 8.19 3.18
N HIS A 15 0.36 9.52 3.10
CA HIS A 15 0.39 10.25 1.83
C HIS A 15 1.70 10.01 1.06
N ALA A 16 2.84 9.99 1.75
CA ALA A 16 4.12 9.71 1.13
C ALA A 16 4.21 8.27 0.58
N VAL A 17 3.66 7.29 1.29
CA VAL A 17 3.55 5.90 0.83
C VAL A 17 2.67 5.81 -0.42
N ASP A 18 1.49 6.43 -0.43
CA ASP A 18 0.61 6.41 -1.61
C ASP A 18 1.26 7.07 -2.83
N ALA A 19 1.95 8.19 -2.64
CA ALA A 19 2.71 8.85 -3.70
C ALA A 19 3.86 7.98 -4.23
N LEU A 20 4.57 7.30 -3.32
CA LEU A 20 5.65 6.37 -3.68
C LEU A 20 5.12 5.19 -4.49
N ILE A 21 4.02 4.56 -4.05
CA ILE A 21 3.40 3.44 -4.76
C ILE A 21 3.00 3.86 -6.17
N ARG A 22 2.30 4.99 -6.32
CA ARG A 22 1.88 5.52 -7.62
C ARG A 22 3.06 5.75 -8.56
N ARG A 23 4.14 6.34 -8.05
CA ARG A 23 5.35 6.59 -8.83
C ARG A 23 6.01 5.30 -9.30
N GLN A 24 6.09 4.29 -8.44
CA GLN A 24 6.78 3.02 -8.75
C GLN A 24 5.97 2.10 -9.66
N LEU A 25 4.65 2.29 -9.75
CA LEU A 25 3.81 1.54 -10.67
C LEU A 25 3.77 2.12 -12.09
N HIS A 26 4.39 3.27 -12.33
CA HIS A 26 4.51 3.84 -13.66
C HIS A 26 5.45 3.00 -14.53
N SER A 27 4.97 2.58 -15.70
CA SER A 27 5.73 1.77 -16.65
C SER A 27 5.50 2.22 -18.09
N ASP A 28 6.49 2.03 -18.96
CA ASP A 28 6.31 2.20 -20.41
C ASP A 28 5.41 1.10 -21.00
N VAL A 29 5.19 0.00 -20.26
CA VAL A 29 4.31 -1.10 -20.67
C VAL A 29 2.88 -0.78 -20.25
N ALA A 30 2.02 -0.47 -21.23
CA ALA A 30 0.63 -0.06 -21.01
C ALA A 30 -0.18 -1.05 -20.13
N LEU A 31 0.07 -2.36 -20.27
CA LEU A 31 -0.62 -3.38 -19.47
C LEU A 31 -0.30 -3.26 -17.97
N ILE A 32 0.93 -2.91 -17.61
CA ILE A 32 1.34 -2.72 -16.22
C ILE A 32 0.61 -1.51 -15.61
N ASN A 33 0.45 -0.42 -16.36
CA ASN A 33 -0.29 0.76 -15.90
C ASN A 33 -1.80 0.47 -15.70
N GLN A 34 -2.40 -0.34 -16.57
CA GLN A 34 -3.79 -0.75 -16.42
C GLN A 34 -3.99 -1.60 -15.15
N LEU A 35 -3.05 -2.51 -14.88
CA LEU A 35 -3.05 -3.31 -13.65
C LEU A 35 -2.85 -2.43 -12.41
N ALA A 36 -1.98 -1.43 -12.49
CA ALA A 36 -1.73 -0.46 -11.41
C ALA A 36 -2.99 0.32 -11.01
N GLY A 37 -3.83 0.69 -11.98
CA GLY A 37 -5.12 1.35 -11.71
C GLY A 37 -6.03 0.50 -10.83
N TYR A 38 -6.14 -0.80 -11.11
CA TYR A 38 -6.91 -1.75 -10.28
C TYR A 38 -6.43 -1.82 -8.83
N ILE A 39 -5.12 -1.67 -8.62
CA ILE A 39 -4.46 -1.76 -7.31
C ILE A 39 -4.63 -0.47 -6.50
N ILE A 40 -4.50 0.67 -7.18
CA ILE A 40 -4.53 2.00 -6.55
C ILE A 40 -5.98 2.41 -6.24
N ASP A 41 -6.92 2.12 -7.16
CA ASP A 41 -8.29 2.61 -7.08
C ASP A 41 -9.24 1.63 -6.37
N GLY A 42 -8.80 0.39 -6.11
CA GLY A 42 -9.58 -0.65 -5.42
C GLY A 42 -9.91 -0.39 -3.94
N GLY A 43 -9.58 0.78 -3.38
CA GLY A 43 -10.03 1.18 -2.05
C GLY A 43 -9.46 0.33 -0.90
N GLY A 44 -8.24 -0.20 -1.05
CA GLY A 44 -7.59 -1.00 -0.03
C GLY A 44 -7.50 -0.25 1.31
N LYS A 45 -7.74 -0.96 2.43
CA LYS A 45 -7.75 -0.37 3.79
C LYS A 45 -6.37 0.15 4.24
N ARG A 46 -5.31 -0.08 3.44
CA ARG A 46 -3.89 0.22 3.71
C ARG A 46 -3.43 -0.27 5.09
N LEU A 47 -4.01 -1.37 5.57
CA LEU A 47 -3.79 -1.83 6.94
C LEU A 47 -2.31 -2.21 7.15
N ARG A 48 -1.69 -2.86 6.16
CA ARG A 48 -0.29 -3.29 6.23
C ARG A 48 0.69 -2.11 6.27
N PRO A 49 0.60 -1.11 5.37
CA PRO A 49 1.35 0.15 5.48
C PRO A 49 1.17 0.84 6.83
N VAL A 50 -0.07 0.99 7.30
CA VAL A 50 -0.38 1.63 8.58
C VAL A 50 0.36 0.94 9.73
N THR A 51 0.38 -0.40 9.77
CA THR A 51 1.11 -1.15 10.80
C THR A 51 2.62 -0.87 10.75
N VAL A 52 3.24 -0.83 9.57
CA VAL A 52 4.68 -0.54 9.42
C VAL A 52 5.01 0.88 9.89
N LEU A 53 4.21 1.87 9.47
CA LEU A 53 4.42 3.27 9.82
C LEU A 53 4.28 3.50 11.33
N LEU A 54 3.22 2.95 11.94
CA LEU A 54 3.00 3.05 13.39
C LEU A 54 4.10 2.36 14.17
N ALA A 55 4.57 1.19 13.74
CA ALA A 55 5.67 0.49 14.39
C ALA A 55 6.97 1.31 14.36
N ALA A 56 7.32 1.90 13.22
CA ALA A 56 8.49 2.77 13.11
C ALA A 56 8.40 3.98 14.05
N ARG A 57 7.25 4.68 14.06
CA ARG A 57 7.02 5.83 14.95
C ARG A 57 7.05 5.44 16.42
N ALA A 58 6.43 4.32 16.79
CA ALA A 58 6.42 3.79 18.16
C ALA A 58 7.83 3.41 18.65
N CYS A 59 8.72 2.99 17.75
CA CYS A 59 10.12 2.71 18.05
C CYS A 59 11.02 3.97 18.04
N GLY A 60 10.45 5.17 17.87
CA GLY A 60 11.20 6.43 17.85
C GLY A 60 12.03 6.65 16.58
N TYR A 61 11.73 5.93 15.49
CA TYR A 61 12.45 6.09 14.24
C TYR A 61 12.11 7.44 13.57
N GLY A 62 13.13 8.24 13.28
CA GLY A 62 13.00 9.59 12.70
C GLY A 62 13.45 9.72 11.24
N GLY A 63 13.87 8.63 10.61
CA GLY A 63 14.29 8.65 9.20
C GLY A 63 13.10 8.55 8.23
N ARG A 64 13.38 8.12 6.99
CA ARG A 64 12.37 7.99 5.91
C ARG A 64 12.19 6.57 5.37
N GLN A 65 13.03 5.63 5.80
CA GLN A 65 13.08 4.27 5.22
C GLN A 65 11.81 3.45 5.58
N HIS A 66 11.05 3.88 6.59
CA HIS A 66 9.75 3.29 6.93
C HIS A 66 8.69 3.52 5.84
N ILE A 67 8.82 4.59 5.05
CA ILE A 67 7.97 4.86 3.88
C ILE A 67 8.26 3.82 2.80
N ASP A 68 9.54 3.57 2.50
CA ASP A 68 9.95 2.56 1.51
C ASP A 68 9.52 1.15 1.96
N ALA A 69 9.75 0.82 3.24
CA ALA A 69 9.33 -0.46 3.81
C ALA A 69 7.80 -0.65 3.73
N ALA A 70 7.01 0.38 4.07
CA ALA A 70 5.56 0.32 3.98
C ALA A 70 5.07 0.12 2.54
N ALA A 71 5.70 0.79 1.56
CA ALA A 71 5.39 0.59 0.15
C ALA A 71 5.76 -0.81 -0.36
N ILE A 72 6.93 -1.33 0.02
CA ILE A 72 7.36 -2.70 -0.33
C ILE A 72 6.37 -3.74 0.21
N VAL A 73 5.94 -3.60 1.47
CA VAL A 73 4.97 -4.52 2.07
C VAL A 73 3.64 -4.48 1.31
N GLU A 74 3.19 -3.29 0.90
CA GLU A 74 1.98 -3.18 0.09
C GLU A 74 2.16 -3.79 -1.30
N PHE A 75 3.31 -3.62 -1.95
CA PHE A 75 3.59 -4.29 -3.22
C PHE A 75 3.53 -5.80 -3.12
N ILE A 76 4.12 -6.38 -2.08
CA ILE A 76 4.06 -7.83 -1.86
C ILE A 76 2.60 -8.26 -1.66
N HIS A 77 1.85 -7.56 -0.82
CA HIS A 77 0.43 -7.85 -0.62
C HIS A 77 -0.37 -7.78 -1.92
N THR A 78 -0.14 -6.75 -2.72
CA THR A 78 -0.81 -6.58 -4.00
C THR A 78 -0.44 -7.69 -4.97
N ALA A 79 0.83 -8.09 -5.03
CA ALA A 79 1.27 -9.19 -5.89
C ALA A 79 0.59 -10.50 -5.51
N THR A 80 0.44 -10.81 -4.21
CA THR A 80 -0.28 -12.01 -3.78
C THR A 80 -1.75 -11.93 -4.18
N LEU A 81 -2.40 -10.78 -4.00
CA LEU A 81 -3.77 -10.58 -4.46
C LEU A 81 -3.93 -10.82 -5.97
N LEU A 82 -3.04 -10.29 -6.80
CA LEU A 82 -3.12 -10.49 -8.25
C LEU A 82 -2.96 -11.96 -8.63
N HIS A 83 -2.04 -12.67 -7.96
CA HIS A 83 -1.87 -14.11 -8.15
C HIS A 83 -3.09 -14.90 -7.69
N ASP A 84 -3.65 -14.57 -6.53
CA ASP A 84 -4.86 -15.22 -5.98
C ASP A 84 -6.03 -15.08 -6.97
N ASP A 85 -6.23 -13.91 -7.58
CA ASP A 85 -7.32 -13.72 -8.57
C ASP A 85 -7.21 -14.61 -9.80
N VAL A 86 -5.98 -14.85 -10.27
CA VAL A 86 -5.73 -15.72 -11.41
C VAL A 86 -5.90 -17.19 -11.01
N VAL A 87 -5.46 -17.56 -9.81
CA VAL A 87 -5.57 -18.93 -9.29
C VAL A 87 -7.00 -19.31 -8.95
N ASP A 88 -7.77 -18.39 -8.36
CA ASP A 88 -9.08 -18.71 -7.78
C ASP A 88 -10.21 -18.73 -8.83
N GLU A 89 -9.95 -18.37 -10.10
CA GLU A 89 -10.97 -18.13 -11.15
C GLU A 89 -12.20 -17.36 -10.62
N SER A 90 -12.00 -16.52 -9.60
CA SER A 90 -13.12 -16.05 -8.81
C SER A 90 -13.83 -14.93 -9.58
N SER A 91 -15.08 -15.19 -9.96
CA SER A 91 -15.89 -14.24 -10.72
C SER A 91 -16.34 -13.01 -9.93
N LEU A 92 -15.99 -12.90 -8.64
CA LEU A 92 -16.40 -11.82 -7.74
C LEU A 92 -15.36 -11.53 -6.66
N ARG A 93 -14.89 -10.27 -6.63
CA ARG A 93 -14.02 -9.72 -5.59
C ARG A 93 -14.78 -8.73 -4.69
N ARG A 94 -14.49 -8.74 -3.37
CA ARG A 94 -15.00 -7.76 -2.38
C ARG A 94 -13.90 -6.83 -1.90
#